data_AF-A0A2D4FCU6-F1
#
_entry.id   AF-A0A2D4FCU6-F1
#
_cell.length_a   1.000
_cell.length_b   1.000
_cell.length_c   1.000
_cell.angle_alpha   90.00
_cell.angle_beta   90.00
_cell.angle_gamma   90.00
#
_symmetry.space_group_name_H-M   'P 1'
#
loop_
_entity.id
_entity.type
_entity.pdbx_description
1 polymer ?
#
loop_
_entity_poly.entity_id
_entity_poly.type
_entity_poly.pdbx_seq_one_letter_code
_entity_poly.pdbx_strand_id
1 'polypeptide(L)'
;GPSMLLSDRLTFLGKYREFHRMYGEKKFFAAAKLLLMLMTARIAPCSFWMTLLTDALPLLEHKEVIFSADQTYELMKCLEDVMAAEPKKEKLQDDDAEIMKVEMLRLALARNLARAIIKEGTLDES
;
A
#
# COMPACT_ATOMS: atom_id res chain seq x y z
N GLY A 1 10.38 26.75 3.17
CA GLY A 1 11.57 27.02 2.34
C GLY A 1 11.70 25.95 1.28
N PRO A 2 11.95 26.30 -0.01
CA PRO A 2 11.95 25.35 -1.14
C PRO A 2 12.98 24.21 -1.01
N SER A 3 14.07 24.40 -0.28
CA SER A 3 15.08 23.36 -0.03
C SER A 3 14.57 22.19 0.82
N MET A 4 13.62 22.42 1.73
CA MET A 4 13.01 21.34 2.54
C MET A 4 12.09 20.46 1.67
N LEU A 5 11.28 21.06 0.79
CA LEU A 5 10.41 20.32 -0.13
C LEU A 5 11.20 19.46 -1.13
N LEU A 6 12.39 19.91 -1.53
CA LEU A 6 13.31 19.11 -2.34
C LEU A 6 13.86 17.91 -1.55
N SER A 7 14.18 18.12 -0.26
CA SER A 7 14.63 17.06 0.65
C SER A 7 13.56 15.97 0.84
N ASP A 8 12.29 16.34 0.96
CA ASP A 8 11.20 15.38 1.16
C ASP A 8 10.98 14.52 -0.09
N ARG A 9 10.99 15.13 -1.29
CA ARG A 9 10.87 14.39 -2.56
C ARG A 9 12.06 13.46 -2.81
N LEU A 10 13.28 13.91 -2.51
CA LEU A 10 14.49 13.08 -2.62
C LEU A 10 14.45 11.93 -1.60
N THR A 11 13.98 12.19 -0.38
CA THR A 11 13.79 11.16 0.65
C THR A 11 12.80 10.12 0.19
N PHE A 12 11.63 10.55 -0.30
CA PHE A 12 10.63 9.67 -0.87
C PHE A 12 11.22 8.79 -1.98
N LEU A 13 11.87 9.39 -2.99
CA LEU A 13 12.42 8.64 -4.12
C LEU A 13 13.51 7.65 -3.70
N GLY A 14 14.38 8.05 -2.77
CA GLY A 14 15.41 7.18 -2.22
C GLY A 14 14.82 5.98 -1.48
N LYS A 15 13.78 6.20 -0.67
CA LYS A 15 13.07 5.14 0.06
C LYS A 15 12.23 4.26 -0.86
N TYR A 16 11.63 4.82 -1.90
CA TYR A 16 10.87 4.06 -2.89
C TYR A 16 11.77 3.16 -3.75
N ARG A 17 12.95 3.65 -4.15
CA ARG A 17 13.99 2.81 -4.78
C ARG A 17 14.44 1.69 -3.85
N GLU A 18 14.63 1.99 -2.58
CA GLU A 18 15.04 1.02 -1.58
C GLU A 18 14.00 -0.08 -1.37
N PHE A 19 12.71 0.27 -1.40
CA PHE A 19 11.62 -0.70 -1.41
C PHE A 19 11.76 -1.71 -2.56
N HIS A 20 11.94 -1.22 -3.79
CA HIS A 20 12.11 -2.09 -4.96
C HIS A 20 13.38 -2.94 -4.88
N ARG A 21 14.47 -2.41 -4.32
CA ARG A 21 15.69 -3.19 -4.04
C ARG A 21 15.41 -4.33 -3.07
N MET A 22 14.76 -4.05 -1.93
CA MET A 22 14.39 -5.07 -0.95
C MET A 22 13.45 -6.13 -1.54
N TYR A 23 12.50 -5.71 -2.37
CA TYR A 23 11.60 -6.61 -3.09
C TYR A 23 12.37 -7.55 -4.03
N GLY A 24 13.31 -7.03 -4.83
CA GLY A 24 14.17 -7.82 -5.70
C GLY A 24 15.09 -8.80 -4.94
N GLU A 25 15.50 -8.42 -3.72
CA GLU A 25 16.24 -9.29 -2.79
C GLU A 25 15.36 -10.29 -2.03
N LYS A 26 14.05 -10.36 -2.33
CA LYS A 26 13.04 -11.20 -1.66
C LYS A 26 12.89 -10.92 -0.17
N LYS A 27 13.28 -9.72 0.29
CA LYS A 27 13.09 -9.27 1.67
C LYS A 27 11.68 -8.69 1.84
N PHE A 28 10.66 -9.53 1.63
CA PHE A 28 9.27 -9.09 1.49
C PHE A 28 8.72 -8.38 2.73
N PHE A 29 8.97 -8.90 3.94
CA PHE A 29 8.54 -8.25 5.17
C PHE A 29 9.15 -6.85 5.37
N ALA A 30 10.43 -6.69 5.04
CA ALA A 30 11.11 -5.40 5.14
C ALA A 30 10.60 -4.42 4.06
N ALA A 31 10.39 -4.91 2.84
CA ALA A 31 9.81 -4.14 1.74
C ALA A 31 8.39 -3.66 2.09
N ALA A 32 7.53 -4.56 2.57
CA ALA A 32 6.17 -4.27 3.00
C ALA A 32 6.12 -3.19 4.09
N LYS A 33 6.95 -3.32 5.13
CA LYS A 33 7.06 -2.32 6.20
C LYS A 33 7.49 -0.95 5.67
N LEU A 34 8.47 -0.91 4.77
CA LEU A 34 8.95 0.32 4.14
C LEU A 34 7.88 0.97 3.26
N LEU A 35 7.16 0.18 2.45
CA LEU A 35 6.07 0.64 1.61
C LEU A 35 4.93 1.24 2.43
N LEU A 36 4.51 0.56 3.51
CA LEU A 36 3.49 1.08 4.41
C LEU A 36 3.93 2.41 5.05
N MET A 37 5.17 2.47 5.53
CA MET A 37 5.74 3.67 6.14
C MET A 37 5.79 4.86 5.18
N LEU A 38 6.06 4.63 3.88
CA LEU A 38 6.04 5.70 2.87
C LEU A 38 4.67 6.39 2.79
N MET A 39 3.57 5.64 2.98
CA MET A 39 2.20 6.17 2.97
C MET A 39 1.83 6.76 4.33
N THR A 40 1.95 6.00 5.41
CA THR A 40 1.42 6.39 6.73
C THR A 40 2.22 7.52 7.38
N ALA A 41 3.53 7.60 7.14
CA ALA A 41 4.37 8.71 7.59
C ALA A 41 4.28 9.96 6.70
N ARG A 42 3.39 9.97 5.69
CA ARG A 42 3.18 11.06 4.73
C ARG A 42 4.45 11.52 4.00
N ILE A 43 5.39 10.59 3.79
CA ILE A 43 6.61 10.83 3.02
C ILE A 43 6.28 10.87 1.52
N ALA A 44 5.38 9.99 1.08
CA ALA A 44 4.87 9.99 -0.27
C ALA A 44 3.73 11.02 -0.43
N PRO A 45 3.70 11.80 -1.52
CA PRO A 45 2.53 12.62 -1.88
C PRO A 45 1.28 11.75 -2.05
N CYS A 46 0.09 12.23 -1.62
CA CYS A 46 -1.16 11.47 -1.72
C CYS A 46 -1.47 11.02 -3.16
N SER A 47 -1.12 11.82 -4.17
CA SER A 47 -1.29 11.45 -5.59
C SER A 47 -0.48 10.23 -6.01
N PHE A 48 0.52 9.82 -5.22
CA PHE A 48 1.36 8.65 -5.48
C PHE A 48 0.89 7.41 -4.70
N TRP A 49 -0.04 7.57 -3.75
CA TRP A 49 -0.49 6.45 -2.91
C TRP A 49 -1.15 5.35 -3.73
N MET A 50 -1.88 5.68 -4.80
CA MET A 50 -2.46 4.67 -5.72
C MET A 50 -1.36 3.78 -6.36
N THR A 51 -0.21 4.38 -6.70
CA THR A 51 0.94 3.62 -7.20
C THR A 51 1.52 2.70 -6.12
N LEU A 52 1.71 3.21 -4.90
CA LEU A 52 2.21 2.41 -3.77
C LEU A 52 1.25 1.28 -3.39
N LEU A 53 -0.05 1.53 -3.40
CA LEU A 53 -1.08 0.53 -3.17
C LEU A 53 -1.03 -0.57 -4.24
N THR A 54 -0.88 -0.19 -5.51
CA THR A 54 -0.71 -1.15 -6.61
C THR A 54 0.57 -1.98 -6.45
N ASP A 55 1.68 -1.35 -6.05
CA ASP A 55 2.95 -2.04 -5.76
C ASP A 55 2.84 -2.99 -4.54
N ALA A 56 1.85 -2.80 -3.67
CA ALA A 56 1.58 -3.70 -2.57
C ALA A 56 0.83 -4.98 -3.01
N LEU A 57 0.18 -5.01 -4.18
CA LEU A 57 -0.62 -6.15 -4.65
C LEU A 57 0.15 -7.48 -4.63
N PRO A 58 1.40 -7.58 -5.15
CA PRO A 58 2.15 -8.84 -5.11
C PRO A 58 2.45 -9.31 -3.69
N LEU A 59 2.63 -8.37 -2.75
CA LEU A 59 2.89 -8.65 -1.34
C LEU A 59 1.61 -9.04 -0.59
N LEU A 60 0.47 -8.44 -0.95
CA LEU A 60 -0.86 -8.78 -0.43
C LEU A 60 -1.32 -10.15 -0.93
N GLU A 61 -1.00 -10.55 -2.16
CA GLU A 61 -1.38 -11.85 -2.72
C GLU A 61 -0.29 -12.92 -2.51
N HIS A 62 0.78 -12.60 -1.79
CA HIS A 62 1.86 -13.54 -1.50
C HIS A 62 1.34 -14.76 -0.71
N LYS A 63 2.00 -15.92 -0.90
CA LYS A 63 1.60 -17.19 -0.26
C LYS A 63 1.69 -17.11 1.27
N GLU A 64 2.72 -16.45 1.76
CA GLU A 64 2.86 -16.12 3.19
C GLU A 64 2.14 -14.80 3.49
N VAL A 65 1.56 -14.70 4.67
CA VAL A 65 1.03 -13.44 5.20
C VAL A 65 2.21 -12.48 5.47
N ILE A 66 2.42 -11.54 4.54
CA ILE A 66 3.48 -10.51 4.63
C ILE A 66 3.00 -9.29 5.43
N PHE A 67 1.75 -8.87 5.21
CA PHE A 67 1.12 -7.80 5.97
C PHE A 67 0.24 -8.40 7.08
N SER A 68 0.41 -7.92 8.31
CA SER A 68 -0.47 -8.27 9.44
C SER A 68 -1.88 -7.73 9.25
N ALA A 69 -2.82 -8.13 10.10
CA ALA A 69 -4.18 -7.58 10.10
C ALA A 69 -4.15 -6.04 10.26
N ASP A 70 -3.43 -5.53 11.26
CA ASP A 70 -3.25 -4.10 11.51
C ASP A 70 -2.66 -3.36 10.31
N GLN A 71 -1.60 -3.91 9.71
CA GLN A 71 -0.98 -3.32 8.52
C GLN A 71 -1.94 -3.30 7.34
N THR A 72 -2.79 -4.31 7.21
CA THR A 72 -3.81 -4.37 6.15
C THR A 72 -4.88 -3.31 6.38
N TYR A 73 -5.32 -3.08 7.62
CA TYR A 73 -6.25 -2.00 7.95
C TYR A 73 -5.70 -0.62 7.60
N GLU A 74 -4.42 -0.36 7.89
CA GLU A 74 -3.77 0.89 7.49
C GLU A 74 -3.76 1.08 5.97
N LEU A 75 -3.54 0.01 5.19
CA LEU A 75 -3.62 0.07 3.72
C LEU A 75 -5.05 0.31 3.23
N MET A 76 -6.06 -0.31 3.86
CA MET A 76 -7.47 -0.05 3.55
C MET A 76 -7.83 1.41 3.77
N LYS A 77 -7.41 1.98 4.90
CA LYS A 77 -7.60 3.41 5.21
C LYS A 77 -6.90 4.31 4.18
N CYS A 78 -5.67 3.97 3.77
CA CYS A 78 -4.97 4.72 2.74
C CYS A 78 -5.72 4.69 1.39
N LEU A 79 -6.33 3.56 1.03
CA LEU A 79 -7.18 3.44 -0.17
C LEU A 79 -8.44 4.31 -0.03
N GLU A 80 -9.10 4.29 1.11
CA GLU A 80 -10.27 5.15 1.37
C GLU A 80 -9.93 6.64 1.26
N ASP A 81 -8.80 7.07 1.82
CA ASP A 81 -8.32 8.45 1.73
C ASP A 81 -8.06 8.88 0.28
N VAL A 82 -7.47 8.00 -0.55
CA VAL A 82 -7.27 8.25 -1.99
C VAL A 82 -8.61 8.42 -2.70
N MET A 83 -9.55 7.50 -2.47
CA MET A 83 -10.87 7.53 -3.10
C MET A 83 -11.72 8.73 -2.66
N ALA A 84 -11.51 9.25 -1.45
CA ALA A 84 -12.22 10.42 -0.93
C ALA A 84 -11.60 11.75 -1.41
N ALA A 85 -10.29 11.77 -1.67
CA ALA A 85 -9.57 12.96 -2.14
C ALA A 85 -9.75 13.23 -3.64
N GLU A 86 -10.07 12.21 -4.42
CA GLU A 86 -10.46 12.33 -5.82
C GLU A 86 -11.77 13.12 -5.90
N PRO A 87 -11.81 14.34 -6.48
CA PRO A 87 -13.07 15.04 -6.67
C PRO A 87 -13.95 14.13 -7.52
N LYS A 88 -15.21 13.89 -7.07
CA LYS A 88 -16.27 13.23 -7.84
C LYS A 88 -16.52 14.05 -9.11
N LYS A 89 -15.59 14.02 -10.07
CA LYS A 89 -15.85 14.44 -11.43
C LYS A 89 -16.96 13.51 -11.88
N GLU A 90 -18.03 14.09 -12.40
CA GLU A 90 -19.05 13.40 -13.20
C GLU A 90 -18.39 12.85 -14.47
N LYS A 91 -17.49 11.89 -14.29
CA LYS A 91 -16.73 11.13 -15.28
C LYS A 91 -16.84 9.64 -14.98
N LEU A 92 -17.97 9.23 -14.39
CA LEU A 92 -18.35 7.83 -14.24
C LEU A 92 -18.89 7.25 -15.55
N GLN A 93 -18.18 7.54 -16.64
CA GLN A 93 -18.20 6.77 -17.87
C GLN A 93 -16.74 6.84 -18.37
N ASP A 94 -16.07 5.68 -18.36
CA ASP A 94 -14.85 5.41 -19.14
C ASP A 94 -13.46 5.61 -18.50
N ASP A 95 -13.24 5.12 -17.28
CA ASP A 95 -11.90 4.59 -16.96
C ASP A 95 -12.02 3.25 -16.24
N ASP A 96 -12.50 2.25 -17.00
CA ASP A 96 -12.64 0.85 -16.55
C ASP A 96 -11.35 0.34 -15.91
N ALA A 97 -10.19 0.84 -16.33
CA ALA A 97 -8.89 0.48 -15.77
C ALA A 97 -8.71 0.96 -14.32
N GLU A 98 -9.13 2.18 -13.97
CA GLU A 98 -9.05 2.69 -12.59
C GLU A 98 -10.04 1.96 -11.67
N ILE A 99 -11.26 1.70 -12.15
CA ILE A 99 -12.25 0.90 -11.42
C ILE A 99 -11.68 -0.50 -11.16
N MET A 100 -11.12 -1.15 -12.19
CA MET A 100 -10.53 -2.47 -12.07
C MET A 100 -9.36 -2.48 -11.08
N LYS A 101 -8.51 -1.46 -11.05
CA LYS A 101 -7.43 -1.34 -10.05
C LYS A 101 -7.97 -1.28 -8.63
N VAL A 102 -9.00 -0.45 -8.39
CA VAL A 102 -9.62 -0.32 -7.06
C VAL A 102 -10.26 -1.64 -6.64
N GLU A 103 -10.93 -2.35 -7.54
CA GLU A 103 -11.51 -3.67 -7.26
C GLU A 103 -10.44 -4.72 -6.95
N MET A 104 -9.34 -4.76 -7.71
CA MET A 104 -8.20 -5.64 -7.42
C MET A 104 -7.62 -5.36 -6.03
N LEU A 105 -7.44 -4.08 -5.67
CA LEU A 105 -6.92 -3.69 -4.36
C LEU A 105 -7.85 -4.15 -3.24
N ARG A 106 -9.15 -3.87 -3.36
CA ARG A 106 -10.16 -4.31 -2.37
C ARG A 106 -10.13 -5.83 -2.18
N LEU A 107 -10.05 -6.58 -3.29
CA LEU A 107 -10.01 -8.03 -3.24
C LEU A 107 -8.75 -8.57 -2.56
N ALA A 108 -7.58 -8.04 -2.93
CA ALA A 108 -6.30 -8.42 -2.36
C ALA A 108 -6.21 -8.08 -0.86
N LEU A 109 -6.68 -6.90 -0.47
CA LEU A 109 -6.75 -6.47 0.94
C LEU A 109 -7.66 -7.39 1.76
N ALA A 110 -8.86 -7.70 1.26
CA ALA A 110 -9.80 -8.59 1.94
C ALA A 110 -9.23 -10.00 2.14
N ARG A 111 -8.60 -10.56 1.09
CA ARG A 111 -7.94 -11.87 1.16
C ARG A 111 -6.78 -11.88 2.14
N ASN A 112 -5.92 -10.87 2.09
CA ASN A 112 -4.80 -10.78 3.02
C ASN A 112 -5.30 -10.68 4.46
N LEU A 113 -6.28 -9.82 4.73
CA LEU A 113 -6.87 -9.66 6.06
C LEU A 113 -7.42 -10.98 6.60
N ALA A 114 -8.20 -11.71 5.78
CA ALA A 114 -8.74 -13.00 6.19
C ALA A 114 -7.63 -14.00 6.57
N ARG A 115 -6.56 -14.09 5.77
CA ARG A 115 -5.41 -14.96 6.08
C ARG A 115 -4.63 -14.49 7.30
N ALA A 116 -4.47 -13.17 7.47
CA ALA A 116 -3.75 -12.58 8.58
C ALA A 116 -4.46 -12.84 9.91
N ILE A 117 -5.78 -12.61 9.98
CA ILE A 117 -6.59 -12.88 11.17
C ILE A 117 -6.49 -14.36 11.57
N ILE A 118 -6.61 -15.28 10.61
CA ILE A 118 -6.48 -16.72 10.90
C ILE A 118 -5.09 -17.03 11.45
N LYS A 119 -4.03 -16.56 10.78
CA LYS A 119 -2.64 -16.83 11.18
C LYS A 119 -2.32 -16.26 12.56
N GLU A 120 -2.73 -15.03 12.83
CA GLU A 120 -2.49 -14.34 14.10
C GLU A 120 -3.31 -14.97 15.23
N GLY A 121 -4.59 -15.26 14.99
CA GLY A 121 -5.44 -15.95 15.96
C GLY A 121 -4.97 -17.35 16.33
N THR A 122 -4.34 -18.09 15.40
CA THR A 122 -3.74 -19.40 15.72
C THR A 122 -2.44 -19.33 16.52
N LEU A 123 -1.74 -18.19 16.51
CA LEU A 123 -0.48 -18.02 17.24
C LEU A 123 -0.70 -17.66 18.71
N ASP A 124 -1.83 -17.02 19.04
CA ASP A 124 -2.19 -16.68 20.42
C ASP A 124 -2.56 -17.91 21.28
N GLU A 125 -2.77 -19.07 20.67
CA GLU A 125 -3.14 -20.33 21.36
C GLU A 125 -1.97 -21.31 21.59
N SER A 126 -0.72 -20.93 21.26
CA SER A 126 0.47 -21.81 21.35
C SER A 126 1.46 -21.44 22.47
#